data_AF-A0A0Z8KLB4-F1
#
_entry.id   AF-A0A0Z8KLB4-F1
#
_cell.length_a   1.000
_cell.length_b   1.000
_cell.length_c   1.000
_cell.angle_alpha   90.00
_cell.angle_beta   90.00
_cell.angle_gamma   90.00
#
_symmetry.space_group_name_H-M   'P 1'
#
loop_
_entity.id
_entity.type
_entity.pdbx_description
1 polymer ?
#
loop_
_entity_poly.entity_id
_entity_poly.type
_entity_poly.pdbx_seq_one_letter_code
_entity_poly.pdbx_strand_id
1 'polypeptide(L)'
;MKRPIHLYIFVVLSSIASVLRVFNVFFAKYDEAAVRQLLQNFNVEGLDEVYFTYMRESVNFQTNLVNKAFAVVLLLAVIATIVLLFLKKNEQASYTYLGYLFVTLLFSTYAFIGEKGLSQIYTDSVMRQSVEAQAMMNYIIRVVLFAIYFGVTIFFHLRKPKEKPSTAINSTDI
;
A
#
# COMPACT_ATOMS: atom_id res chain seq x y z
N MET A 1 16.14 20.49 7.94
CA MET A 1 16.19 19.01 7.86
C MET A 1 17.34 18.60 6.94
N LYS A 2 18.14 17.56 7.26
CA LYS A 2 19.07 16.96 6.27
C LYS A 2 18.23 16.43 5.08
N ARG A 3 18.82 16.33 3.87
CA ARG A 3 18.10 15.85 2.67
C ARG A 3 17.33 14.55 3.01
N PRO A 4 16.00 14.49 2.81
CA PRO A 4 15.18 13.37 3.27
C PRO A 4 15.29 12.18 2.31
N ILE A 5 16.49 11.58 2.20
CA ILE A 5 16.79 10.50 1.24
C ILE A 5 15.80 9.32 1.39
N HIS A 6 15.44 8.97 2.63
CA HIS A 6 14.45 7.91 2.91
C HIS A 6 13.08 8.21 2.29
N LEU A 7 12.64 9.47 2.35
CA LEU A 7 11.32 9.88 1.86
C LEU A 7 11.25 9.75 0.33
N TYR A 8 12.33 10.04 -0.40
CA TYR A 8 12.36 9.83 -1.85
C TYR A 8 12.17 8.36 -2.22
N ILE A 9 12.87 7.45 -1.54
CA ILE A 9 12.77 5.99 -1.79
C ILE A 9 11.33 5.53 -1.51
N PHE A 10 10.80 5.92 -0.36
CA PHE A 10 9.44 5.54 0.07
C PHE A 10 8.36 6.07 -0.87
N VAL A 11 8.50 7.32 -1.33
CA VAL A 11 7.57 7.93 -2.28
C VAL A 11 7.64 7.23 -3.63
N VAL A 12 8.81 6.82 -4.12
CA VAL A 12 8.93 6.03 -5.37
C VAL A 12 8.19 4.71 -5.25
N LEU A 13 8.45 3.93 -4.20
CA LEU A 13 7.76 2.65 -3.97
C LEU A 13 6.25 2.82 -3.81
N SER A 14 5.83 3.87 -3.10
CA SER A 14 4.43 4.23 -2.92
C SER A 14 3.76 4.68 -4.21
N SER A 15 4.51 5.33 -5.11
CA SER A 15 4.03 5.74 -6.44
C SER A 15 3.75 4.52 -7.30
N ILE A 16 4.68 3.55 -7.34
CA ILE A 16 4.51 2.29 -8.06
C ILE A 16 3.26 1.56 -7.54
N ALA A 17 3.15 1.40 -6.22
CA ALA A 17 1.99 0.76 -5.60
C ALA A 17 0.67 1.49 -5.93
N SER A 18 0.68 2.83 -5.96
CA SER A 18 -0.51 3.63 -6.27
C SER A 18 -0.93 3.51 -7.72
N VAL A 19 0.02 3.52 -8.67
CA VAL A 19 -0.26 3.30 -10.10
C VAL A 19 -0.80 1.90 -10.34
N LEU A 20 -0.18 0.87 -9.77
CA LEU A 20 -0.67 -0.51 -9.88
C LEU A 20 -2.06 -0.65 -9.27
N ARG A 21 -2.33 -0.01 -8.13
CA ARG A 21 -3.66 0.00 -7.52
C ARG A 21 -4.69 0.64 -8.45
N VAL A 22 -4.41 1.82 -8.99
CA VAL A 22 -5.29 2.51 -9.94
C VAL A 22 -5.54 1.65 -11.18
N PHE A 23 -4.49 1.05 -11.74
CA PHE A 23 -4.66 0.15 -12.87
C PHE A 23 -5.61 -1.00 -12.55
N ASN A 24 -5.40 -1.69 -11.42
CA ASN A 24 -6.25 -2.81 -11.02
C ASN A 24 -7.71 -2.37 -10.81
N VAL A 25 -7.97 -1.34 -9.99
CA VAL A 25 -9.36 -1.01 -9.62
C VAL A 25 -10.19 -0.42 -10.77
N PHE A 26 -9.57 0.18 -11.79
CA PHE A 26 -10.28 0.80 -12.91
C PHE A 26 -10.31 -0.09 -14.17
N PHE A 27 -9.33 -0.95 -14.37
CA PHE A 27 -9.17 -1.70 -15.62
C PHE A 27 -9.30 -3.21 -15.47
N ALA A 28 -9.15 -3.77 -14.26
CA ALA A 28 -9.38 -5.20 -14.06
C ALA A 28 -10.84 -5.56 -14.33
N LYS A 29 -11.04 -6.66 -15.06
CA LYS A 29 -12.35 -7.25 -15.34
C LYS A 29 -12.24 -8.75 -15.19
N TYR A 30 -13.29 -9.36 -14.65
CA TYR A 30 -13.38 -10.81 -14.57
C TYR A 30 -13.87 -11.35 -15.92
N ASP A 31 -13.09 -12.24 -16.52
CA ASP A 31 -13.45 -13.01 -17.71
C ASP A 31 -13.28 -14.48 -17.38
N GLU A 32 -14.40 -15.15 -17.17
CA GLU A 32 -14.40 -16.55 -16.79
C GLU A 32 -13.83 -17.47 -17.86
N ALA A 33 -14.09 -17.18 -19.14
CA ALA A 33 -13.58 -17.99 -20.25
C ALA A 33 -12.06 -17.91 -20.30
N ALA A 34 -11.51 -16.70 -20.15
CA ALA A 34 -10.07 -16.50 -20.07
C ALA A 34 -9.44 -17.19 -18.86
N VAL A 35 -10.09 -17.15 -17.68
CA VAL A 35 -9.61 -17.84 -16.47
C VAL A 35 -9.63 -19.35 -16.67
N ARG A 36 -10.72 -19.92 -17.19
CA ARG A 36 -10.82 -21.36 -17.49
C ARG A 36 -9.76 -21.81 -18.49
N GLN A 37 -9.55 -21.03 -19.56
CA GLN A 37 -8.50 -21.30 -20.55
C GLN A 37 -7.11 -21.27 -19.92
N LEU A 38 -6.83 -20.29 -19.04
CA LEU A 38 -5.56 -20.20 -18.34
C LEU A 38 -5.32 -21.41 -17.43
N LEU A 39 -6.33 -21.84 -16.68
CA LEU A 39 -6.24 -23.02 -15.81
C LEU A 39 -6.01 -24.31 -16.61
N GLN A 40 -6.68 -24.46 -17.75
CA GLN A 40 -6.44 -25.58 -18.68
C GLN A 40 -5.00 -25.57 -19.21
N ASN A 41 -4.46 -24.41 -19.58
CA ASN A 41 -3.06 -24.28 -20.03
C ASN A 41 -2.05 -24.70 -18.95
N PHE A 42 -2.41 -24.62 -17.67
CA PHE A 42 -1.61 -25.06 -16.53
C PHE A 42 -1.97 -26.46 -16.02
N ASN A 43 -2.82 -27.21 -16.73
CA ASN A 43 -3.34 -28.53 -16.33
C ASN A 43 -3.96 -28.53 -14.93
N VAL A 44 -4.60 -27.43 -14.54
CA VAL A 44 -5.34 -27.33 -13.28
C VAL A 44 -6.76 -27.84 -13.53
N GLU A 45 -7.06 -29.02 -12.98
CA GLU A 45 -8.36 -29.68 -13.10
C GLU A 45 -9.06 -29.80 -11.75
N GLY A 46 -10.35 -30.15 -11.76
CA GLY A 46 -11.11 -30.44 -10.53
C GLY A 46 -11.56 -29.22 -9.72
N LEU A 47 -11.51 -28.01 -10.29
CA LEU A 47 -12.06 -26.81 -9.66
C LEU A 47 -13.58 -26.79 -9.77
N ASP A 48 -14.24 -26.51 -8.65
CA ASP A 48 -15.69 -26.36 -8.58
C ASP A 48 -16.15 -24.97 -9.04
N GLU A 49 -17.46 -24.83 -9.27
CA GLU A 49 -18.07 -23.53 -9.61
C GLU A 49 -17.94 -22.50 -8.49
N VAL A 50 -17.69 -22.94 -7.26
CA VAL A 50 -17.48 -22.07 -6.09
C VAL A 50 -16.19 -21.28 -6.26
N TYR A 51 -15.12 -21.89 -6.79
CA TYR A 51 -13.88 -21.18 -7.12
C TYR A 51 -14.10 -20.02 -8.09
N PHE A 52 -14.82 -20.25 -9.19
CA PHE A 52 -15.09 -19.21 -10.19
C PHE A 52 -16.01 -18.11 -9.63
N THR A 53 -16.96 -18.48 -8.78
CA THR A 53 -17.80 -17.53 -8.05
C THR A 53 -16.95 -16.66 -7.12
N TYR A 54 -16.06 -17.26 -6.33
CA TYR A 54 -15.13 -16.54 -5.46
C TYR A 54 -14.23 -15.58 -6.25
N MET A 55 -13.67 -16.00 -7.39
CA MET A 55 -12.83 -15.16 -8.23
C MET A 55 -13.59 -13.95 -8.79
N ARG A 56 -14.83 -14.17 -9.26
CA ARG A 56 -15.71 -13.10 -9.74
C ARG A 56 -16.00 -12.09 -8.64
N GLU A 57 -16.43 -12.56 -7.47
CA GLU A 57 -16.76 -11.68 -6.34
C GLU A 57 -15.52 -10.98 -5.78
N SER A 58 -14.35 -11.60 -5.86
CA SER A 58 -13.07 -10.97 -5.51
C SER A 58 -12.74 -9.80 -6.44
N VAL A 59 -12.92 -9.96 -7.75
CA VAL A 59 -12.70 -8.87 -8.72
C VAL A 59 -13.76 -7.77 -8.55
N ASN A 60 -15.02 -8.14 -8.32
CA ASN A 60 -16.10 -7.19 -8.05
C ASN A 60 -15.81 -6.36 -6.79
N PHE A 61 -15.36 -7.01 -5.72
CA PHE A 61 -14.91 -6.34 -4.51
C PHE A 61 -13.75 -5.40 -4.80
N GLN A 62 -12.67 -5.88 -5.43
CA GLN A 62 -11.49 -5.07 -5.70
C GLN A 62 -11.77 -3.85 -6.61
N THR A 63 -12.76 -3.93 -7.49
CA THR A 63 -13.11 -2.86 -8.44
C THR A 63 -14.32 -2.02 -8.00
N ASN A 64 -14.81 -2.23 -6.78
CA ASN A 64 -15.94 -1.48 -6.23
C ASN A 64 -15.60 0.01 -6.01
N LEU A 65 -16.65 0.80 -5.73
CA LEU A 65 -16.52 2.26 -5.58
C LEU A 65 -15.60 2.65 -4.42
N VAL A 66 -15.60 1.89 -3.33
CA VAL A 66 -14.77 2.18 -2.14
C VAL A 66 -13.28 1.99 -2.47
N ASN A 67 -12.92 0.88 -3.13
CA ASN A 67 -11.56 0.63 -3.60
C ASN A 67 -11.09 1.68 -4.61
N LYS A 68 -11.97 2.12 -5.52
CA LYS A 68 -11.69 3.24 -6.43
C LYS A 68 -11.43 4.55 -5.68
N ALA A 69 -12.23 4.87 -4.67
CA ALA A 69 -12.04 6.05 -3.84
C ALA A 69 -10.69 6.01 -3.12
N PHE A 70 -10.34 4.88 -2.48
CA PHE A 70 -9.02 4.69 -1.87
C PHE A 70 -7.89 4.86 -2.88
N ALA A 71 -8.01 4.29 -4.09
CA ALA A 71 -6.99 4.41 -5.12
C ALA A 71 -6.74 5.87 -5.52
N VAL A 72 -7.80 6.65 -5.71
CA VAL A 72 -7.70 8.08 -6.05
C VAL A 72 -7.08 8.87 -4.89
N VAL A 73 -7.58 8.69 -3.66
CA VAL A 73 -7.07 9.41 -2.48
C VAL A 73 -5.60 9.11 -2.25
N LEU A 74 -5.20 7.84 -2.33
CA LEU A 74 -3.81 7.42 -2.15
C LEU A 74 -2.91 7.97 -3.26
N LEU A 75 -3.36 7.94 -4.52
CA LEU A 75 -2.61 8.54 -5.62
C LEU A 75 -2.40 10.05 -5.41
N LEU A 76 -3.46 10.77 -5.07
CA LEU A 76 -3.40 12.22 -4.83
C LEU A 76 -2.47 12.56 -3.66
N ALA A 77 -2.51 11.79 -2.57
CA ALA A 77 -1.63 11.98 -1.42
C ALA A 77 -0.15 11.79 -1.80
N VAL A 78 0.18 10.78 -2.61
CA VAL A 78 1.55 10.57 -3.11
C VAL A 78 1.98 11.71 -4.02
N ILE A 79 1.12 12.15 -4.95
CA ILE A 79 1.40 13.30 -5.83
C ILE A 79 1.66 14.56 -4.98
N ALA A 80 0.83 14.82 -3.96
CA ALA A 80 1.02 15.95 -3.07
C ALA A 80 2.37 15.88 -2.33
N THR A 81 2.77 14.71 -1.82
CA THR A 81 4.10 14.52 -1.22
C THR A 81 5.22 14.81 -2.23
N ILE A 82 5.11 14.32 -3.47
CA ILE A 82 6.09 14.57 -4.53
C ILE A 82 6.22 16.06 -4.82
N VAL A 83 5.10 16.77 -5.01
CA VAL A 83 5.09 18.22 -5.27
C VAL A 83 5.75 18.97 -4.12
N LEU A 84 5.45 18.63 -2.86
CA LEU A 84 6.06 19.26 -1.70
C LEU A 84 7.58 19.02 -1.61
N LEU A 85 8.05 17.83 -2.00
CA LEU A 85 9.48 17.52 -2.14
C LEU A 85 10.14 18.41 -3.19
N PHE A 86 9.53 18.57 -4.38
CA PHE A 86 10.03 19.46 -5.42
C PHE A 86 10.08 20.93 -4.99
N LEU A 87 9.07 21.38 -4.23
CA LEU A 87 9.04 22.71 -3.63
C LEU A 87 10.01 22.86 -2.44
N LYS A 88 10.81 21.83 -2.13
CA LYS A 88 11.74 21.76 -0.99
C LYS A 88 11.06 21.95 0.39
N LYS A 89 9.74 21.78 0.47
CA LYS A 89 8.94 21.83 1.70
C LYS A 89 8.97 20.48 2.42
N ASN A 90 10.18 20.03 2.78
CA ASN A 90 10.44 18.67 3.25
C ASN A 90 9.62 18.28 4.49
N GLU A 91 9.38 19.22 5.42
CA GLU A 91 8.61 18.94 6.63
C GLU A 91 7.13 18.66 6.31
N GLN A 92 6.52 19.49 5.45
CA GLN A 92 5.16 19.28 4.98
C GLN A 92 5.04 17.98 4.18
N ALA A 93 6.04 17.68 3.34
CA ALA A 93 6.08 16.43 2.59
C ALA A 93 6.06 15.21 3.52
N SER A 94 6.83 15.24 4.63
CA SER A 94 6.82 14.18 5.64
C SER A 94 5.44 14.03 6.29
N TYR A 95 4.77 15.13 6.67
CA TYR A 95 3.43 15.05 7.26
C TYR A 95 2.39 14.52 6.27
N THR A 96 2.42 14.99 5.02
CA THR A 96 1.55 14.46 3.95
C THR A 96 1.80 12.97 3.73
N TYR A 97 3.07 12.54 3.77
CA TYR A 97 3.41 11.14 3.62
C TYR A 97 2.93 10.29 4.81
N LEU A 98 3.02 10.79 6.04
CA LEU A 98 2.43 10.12 7.20
C LEU A 98 0.91 9.96 7.03
N GLY A 99 0.22 11.00 6.53
CA GLY A 99 -1.19 10.91 6.16
C GLY A 99 -1.47 9.81 5.14
N TYR A 100 -0.67 9.73 4.08
CA TYR A 100 -0.72 8.63 3.10
C TYR A 100 -0.56 7.25 3.75
N LEU A 101 0.37 7.08 4.69
CA LEU A 101 0.57 5.81 5.40
C LEU A 101 -0.67 5.42 6.21
N PHE A 102 -1.30 6.36 6.92
CA PHE A 102 -2.52 6.06 7.67
C PHE A 102 -3.69 5.68 6.75
N VAL A 103 -3.88 6.38 5.63
CA VAL A 103 -4.91 5.99 4.64
C VAL A 103 -4.59 4.61 4.05
N THR A 104 -3.31 4.29 3.83
CA THR A 104 -2.89 2.97 3.35
C THR A 104 -3.19 1.87 4.37
N LEU A 105 -3.02 2.15 5.66
CA LEU A 105 -3.40 1.24 6.74
C LEU A 105 -4.92 1.03 6.76
N LEU A 106 -5.72 2.10 6.69
CA LEU A 106 -7.18 2.01 6.61
C LEU A 106 -7.65 1.18 5.40
N PHE A 107 -7.06 1.43 4.23
CA PHE A 107 -7.30 0.63 3.03
C PHE A 107 -6.96 -0.85 3.25
N SER A 108 -5.85 -1.15 3.92
CA SER A 108 -5.41 -2.51 4.21
C SER A 108 -6.36 -3.22 5.16
N THR A 109 -6.87 -2.53 6.18
CA THR A 109 -7.89 -3.06 7.09
C THR A 109 -9.21 -3.31 6.38
N TYR A 110 -9.65 -2.39 5.52
CA TYR A 110 -10.84 -2.55 4.70
C TYR A 110 -10.73 -3.77 3.77
N ALA A 111 -9.60 -3.91 3.07
CA ALA A 111 -9.33 -5.06 2.20
C ALA A 111 -9.37 -6.38 2.98
N PHE A 112 -8.70 -6.44 4.14
CA PHE A 112 -8.71 -7.62 5.00
C PHE A 112 -10.13 -8.04 5.43
N ILE A 113 -10.96 -7.09 5.87
CA ILE A 113 -12.34 -7.37 6.27
C ILE A 113 -13.15 -7.89 5.08
N GLY A 114 -13.00 -7.27 3.90
CA GLY A 114 -13.70 -7.69 2.70
C GLY A 114 -13.27 -9.08 2.21
N GLU A 115 -11.97 -9.36 2.14
CA GLU A 115 -11.42 -10.67 1.78
C GLU A 115 -11.88 -11.76 2.75
N LYS A 116 -11.91 -11.46 4.05
CA LYS A 116 -12.47 -12.37 5.07
C LYS A 116 -13.98 -12.58 4.90
N GLY A 117 -14.72 -11.57 4.43
CA GLY A 117 -16.14 -11.73 4.08
C GLY A 117 -16.32 -12.66 2.87
N LEU A 118 -15.48 -12.52 1.85
CA LEU A 118 -15.50 -13.35 0.65
C LEU A 118 -15.17 -14.82 0.90
N SER A 119 -14.40 -15.14 1.96
CA SER A 119 -14.10 -16.53 2.32
C SER A 119 -15.36 -17.35 2.60
N GLN A 120 -16.45 -16.71 3.01
CA GLN A 120 -17.72 -17.36 3.32
C GLN A 120 -18.42 -17.94 2.09
N ILE A 121 -17.96 -17.61 0.87
CA ILE A 121 -18.38 -18.27 -0.37
C ILE A 121 -18.02 -19.76 -0.35
N TYR A 122 -16.91 -20.12 0.29
CA TYR A 122 -16.52 -21.52 0.48
C TYR A 122 -17.27 -22.15 1.66
N THR A 123 -18.07 -23.16 1.37
CA THR A 123 -18.75 -23.98 2.37
C THR A 123 -17.76 -24.95 3.03
N ASP A 124 -16.84 -25.52 2.25
CA ASP A 124 -15.74 -26.35 2.72
C ASP A 124 -14.84 -25.58 3.70
N SER A 125 -14.60 -26.17 4.87
CA SER A 125 -13.89 -25.51 5.95
C SER A 125 -12.40 -25.34 5.66
N VAL A 126 -11.79 -26.27 4.92
CA VAL A 126 -10.37 -26.22 4.59
C VAL A 126 -10.11 -25.09 3.58
N MET A 127 -10.92 -24.99 2.54
CA MET A 127 -10.84 -23.90 1.56
C MET A 127 -11.16 -22.55 2.17
N ARG A 128 -12.19 -22.45 3.01
CA ARG A 128 -12.49 -21.20 3.71
C ARG A 128 -11.33 -20.74 4.59
N GLN A 129 -10.76 -21.64 5.39
CA GLN A 129 -9.62 -21.32 6.26
C GLN A 129 -8.37 -20.94 5.48
N SER A 130 -8.12 -21.56 4.32
CA SER A 130 -6.96 -21.22 3.49
C SER A 130 -7.05 -19.79 2.94
N VAL A 131 -8.23 -19.37 2.47
CA VAL A 131 -8.48 -17.99 2.02
C VAL A 131 -8.37 -17.01 3.18
N GLU A 132 -8.94 -17.31 4.35
CA GLU A 132 -8.81 -16.45 5.53
C GLU A 132 -7.37 -16.29 6.00
N ALA A 133 -6.58 -17.37 5.98
CA ALA A 133 -5.17 -17.34 6.32
C ALA A 133 -4.37 -16.48 5.33
N GLN A 134 -4.68 -16.57 4.04
CA GLN A 134 -4.06 -15.72 3.02
C GLN A 134 -4.39 -14.24 3.24
N ALA A 135 -5.66 -13.90 3.50
CA ALA A 135 -6.07 -12.53 3.80
C ALA A 135 -5.35 -11.99 5.05
N MET A 136 -5.24 -12.81 6.10
CA MET A 136 -4.51 -12.45 7.32
C MET A 136 -3.03 -12.21 7.05
N MET A 137 -2.37 -13.10 6.31
CA MET A 137 -0.96 -12.95 5.96
C MET A 137 -0.71 -11.66 5.18
N ASN A 138 -1.56 -11.38 4.17
CA ASN A 138 -1.51 -10.14 3.40
C ASN A 138 -1.65 -8.90 4.30
N TYR A 139 -2.58 -8.95 5.26
CA TYR A 139 -2.79 -7.87 6.20
C TYR A 139 -1.59 -7.65 7.13
N ILE A 140 -1.02 -8.72 7.69
CA ILE A 140 0.17 -8.66 8.57
C ILE A 140 1.34 -8.01 7.83
N ILE A 141 1.63 -8.44 6.60
CA ILE A 141 2.70 -7.87 5.78
C ILE A 141 2.50 -6.36 5.61
N ARG A 142 1.27 -5.92 5.32
CA ARG A 142 0.93 -4.49 5.15
C ARG A 142 1.09 -3.71 6.45
N VAL A 143 0.73 -4.27 7.59
CA VAL A 143 0.92 -3.66 8.92
C VAL A 143 2.41 -3.53 9.26
N VAL A 144 3.21 -4.56 8.99
CA VAL A 144 4.67 -4.52 9.20
C VAL A 144 5.31 -3.45 8.32
N LEU A 145 4.94 -3.39 7.03
CA LEU A 145 5.42 -2.34 6.12
C LEU A 145 5.02 -0.95 6.58
N PHE A 146 3.78 -0.77 7.05
CA PHE A 146 3.33 0.47 7.67
C PHE A 146 4.24 0.84 8.85
N ALA A 147 4.48 -0.09 9.78
CA ALA A 147 5.31 0.16 10.96
C ALA A 147 6.74 0.57 10.59
N ILE A 148 7.35 -0.07 9.58
CA ILE A 148 8.68 0.28 9.08
C ILE A 148 8.68 1.69 8.48
N TYR A 149 7.75 1.97 7.55
CA TYR A 149 7.73 3.26 6.84
C TYR A 149 7.41 4.40 7.79
N PHE A 150 6.44 4.18 8.68
CA PHE A 150 6.06 5.12 9.73
C PHE A 150 7.23 5.37 10.69
N GLY A 151 7.82 4.31 11.24
CA GLY A 151 8.91 4.40 12.21
C GLY A 151 10.13 5.13 11.64
N VAL A 152 10.53 4.80 10.42
CA VAL A 152 11.65 5.48 9.74
C VAL A 152 11.31 6.94 9.47
N THR A 153 10.11 7.25 8.97
CA THR A 153 9.69 8.63 8.70
C THR A 153 9.70 9.47 9.97
N ILE A 154 9.10 8.97 11.06
CA ILE A 154 9.08 9.64 12.36
C ILE A 154 10.49 9.80 12.94
N PHE A 155 11.32 8.75 12.90
CA PHE A 155 12.69 8.80 13.41
C PHE A 155 13.51 9.92 12.75
N PHE A 156 13.45 10.03 11.43
CA PHE A 156 14.16 11.09 10.70
C PHE A 156 13.51 12.46 10.86
N HIS A 157 12.20 12.52 11.11
CA HIS A 157 11.48 13.76 11.38
C HIS A 157 11.86 14.37 12.73
N LEU A 158 11.95 13.55 13.78
CA LEU A 158 12.25 13.98 15.14
C LEU A 158 13.75 14.25 15.37
N ARG A 159 14.64 13.74 14.51
CA ARG A 159 16.09 13.92 14.66
C ARG A 159 16.50 15.35 14.38
N LYS A 160 16.86 16.10 15.43
CA LYS A 160 17.45 17.43 15.33
C LYS A 160 18.74 17.39 14.47
N PRO A 161 19.00 18.43 13.63
CA PRO A 161 20.28 18.53 12.93
C PRO A 161 21.41 18.49 13.97
N LYS A 162 22.47 17.71 13.72
CA LYS A 162 23.69 17.83 14.53
C LYS A 162 24.13 19.29 14.46
N GLU A 163 24.31 19.93 15.61
CA GLU A 163 24.89 21.27 15.69
C GLU A 163 26.22 21.25 14.92
N LYS A 164 26.38 22.18 13.99
CA LYS A 164 27.70 22.38 13.38
C LYS A 164 28.58 22.97 14.49
N PRO A 165 29.82 22.51 14.69
CA PRO A 165 30.75 23.19 15.58
C PRO A 165 30.80 24.66 15.17
N SER A 166 30.53 25.57 16.10
CA SER A 166 30.69 27.00 15.87
C SER A 166 32.13 27.23 15.43
N THR A 167 32.35 27.66 14.18
CA THR A 167 33.65 28.14 13.71
C THR A 167 33.92 29.57 14.18
N ALA A 168 33.44 29.93 15.38
CA ALA A 168 33.97 31.08 16.11
C ALA A 168 35.35 30.68 16.66
N ILE A 169 36.34 30.61 15.76
CA ILE A 169 37.73 30.69 16.17
C ILE A 169 37.87 32.12 16.70
N ASN A 170 38.12 32.23 18.01
CA ASN A 170 38.45 33.49 18.67
C ASN A 170 39.62 34.14 17.94
N SER A 171 39.34 35.15 17.13
CA SER A 171 40.35 36.08 16.62
C SER A 171 40.62 37.16 17.67
N THR A 172 41.10 36.73 18.83
CA THR A 172 41.76 37.57 19.84
C THR A 172 42.76 36.68 20.54
N ASP A 173 44.00 36.75 20.07
CA ASP A 173 45.25 36.67 20.84
C ASP A 173 46.39 36.36 19.85
N ILE A 174 47.05 37.43 19.38
CA ILE A 174 48.50 37.72 19.34
C ILE A 174 48.66 39.10 18.69
#